data_AF-A0A6A2YPB3-F1
#
_entry.id   AF-A0A6A2YPB3-F1
#
_cell.length_a   1.000
_cell.length_b   1.000
_cell.length_c   1.000
_cell.angle_alpha   90.00
_cell.angle_beta   90.00
_cell.angle_gamma   90.00
#
_symmetry.space_group_name_H-M   'P 1'
#
loop_
_entity.id
_entity.type
_entity.pdbx_description
1 polymer ?
#
loop_
_entity_poly.entity_id
_entity_poly.type
_entity_poly.pdbx_seq_one_letter_code
_entity_poly.pdbx_strand_id
1 'polypeptide(L)'
;MEIIQKFDRLHDEEHERKLALEALVAKIFAAVSAINAGYAQLQYAQSPYDAEGIQEADGLIVSDLKKLSELKQCCLKKQYDFSPEQAMALAEIQELKSLSTTFKIMGKKLESQMRLKDSEIIFLRGKLVNPISKTGSGEEIKSKRSVSCARRSRPLRLKPDPFRHFSSTNCEVDSKFRQAHDRRNEVG
;
A
#
# COMPACT_ATOMS: atom_id res chain seq x y z
N MET A 1 6.32 -49.29 -24.55
CA MET A 1 6.46 -48.95 -23.12
C MET A 1 7.38 -47.75 -22.92
N GLU A 2 8.54 -47.69 -23.59
CA GLU A 2 9.47 -46.52 -23.51
C GLU A 2 8.90 -45.19 -24.04
N ILE A 3 8.04 -45.22 -25.07
CA ILE A 3 7.45 -43.99 -25.65
C ILE A 3 6.48 -43.32 -24.66
N ILE A 4 5.69 -44.12 -23.93
CA ILE A 4 4.76 -43.63 -22.91
C ILE A 4 5.54 -43.00 -21.75
N GLN A 5 6.59 -43.68 -21.27
CA GLN A 5 7.48 -43.13 -20.24
C GLN A 5 8.20 -41.85 -20.68
N LYS A 6 8.51 -41.70 -21.97
CA LYS A 6 9.10 -40.47 -22.52
C LYS A 6 8.08 -39.33 -22.59
N PHE A 7 6.83 -39.65 -22.94
CA PHE A 7 5.74 -38.69 -23.02
C PHE A 7 5.35 -38.17 -21.63
N ASP A 8 5.25 -39.07 -20.64
CA ASP A 8 4.95 -38.72 -19.25
C ASP A 8 6.03 -37.78 -18.66
N ARG A 9 7.32 -38.10 -18.86
CA ARG A 9 8.44 -37.26 -18.38
C ARG A 9 8.47 -35.87 -18.99
N LEU A 10 8.15 -35.74 -20.28
CA LEU A 10 8.11 -34.43 -20.96
C LEU A 10 6.96 -33.57 -20.43
N HIS A 11 5.82 -34.19 -20.14
CA HIS A 11 4.64 -33.51 -19.60
C HIS A 11 4.88 -33.01 -18.16
N ASP A 12 5.61 -33.80 -17.35
CA ASP A 12 6.02 -33.42 -16.00
C ASP A 12 7.00 -32.23 -16.01
N GLU A 13 8.00 -32.23 -16.90
CA GLU A 13 8.95 -31.10 -17.05
C GLU A 13 8.27 -29.80 -17.47
N GLU A 14 7.24 -29.86 -18.32
CA GLU A 14 6.48 -28.68 -18.73
C GLU A 14 5.62 -28.14 -17.58
N HIS A 15 5.02 -29.03 -16.80
CA HIS A 15 4.22 -28.67 -15.63
C HIS A 15 5.08 -28.01 -14.54
N GLU A 16 6.24 -28.58 -14.22
CA GLU A 16 7.19 -28.01 -13.26
C GLU A 16 7.67 -26.63 -13.69
N ARG A 17 7.99 -26.43 -14.98
CA ARG A 17 8.36 -25.11 -15.52
C ARG A 17 7.24 -24.08 -15.39
N LYS A 18 5.99 -24.50 -15.59
CA LYS A 18 4.82 -23.63 -15.43
C LYS A 18 4.65 -23.20 -13.96
N LEU A 19 4.70 -24.15 -13.03
CA LEU A 19 4.60 -23.87 -11.59
C LEU A 19 5.73 -22.95 -11.10
N ALA A 20 6.95 -23.20 -11.57
CA ALA A 20 8.11 -22.35 -11.34
C ALA A 20 7.91 -20.90 -11.82
N LEU A 21 7.29 -20.71 -12.99
CA LEU A 21 6.96 -19.39 -13.52
C LEU A 21 5.88 -18.70 -12.67
N GLU A 22 4.86 -19.44 -12.24
CA GLU A 22 3.79 -18.92 -11.38
C GLU A 22 4.34 -18.47 -10.02
N ALA A 23 5.23 -19.25 -9.41
CA ALA A 23 5.90 -18.88 -8.17
C ALA A 23 6.75 -17.61 -8.32
N LEU A 24 7.45 -17.48 -9.46
CA LEU A 24 8.22 -16.28 -9.79
C LEU A 24 7.33 -15.04 -9.95
N VAL A 25 6.18 -15.19 -10.61
CA VAL A 25 5.19 -14.12 -10.74
C VAL A 25 4.66 -13.71 -9.36
N ALA A 26 4.30 -14.67 -8.51
CA ALA A 26 3.84 -14.39 -7.14
C ALA A 26 4.89 -13.61 -6.34
N LYS A 27 6.18 -13.97 -6.45
CA LYS A 27 7.28 -13.22 -5.81
C LYS A 27 7.41 -11.78 -6.33
N ILE A 28 7.20 -11.56 -7.62
CA ILE A 28 7.22 -10.20 -8.20
C ILE A 28 6.06 -9.38 -7.62
N PHE A 29 4.86 -9.94 -7.56
CA PHE A 29 3.70 -9.28 -6.94
C PHE A 29 3.97 -8.92 -5.48
N ALA A 30 4.50 -9.86 -4.69
CA ALA A 30 4.90 -9.62 -3.32
C ALA A 30 5.92 -8.49 -3.17
N ALA A 31 6.95 -8.44 -4.02
CA ALA A 31 7.97 -7.40 -4.00
C ALA A 31 7.41 -6.01 -4.39
N VAL A 32 6.58 -5.95 -5.43
CA VAL A 32 5.91 -4.70 -5.85
C VAL A 32 4.97 -4.21 -4.75
N SER A 33 4.16 -5.10 -4.17
CA SER A 33 3.28 -4.78 -3.05
C SER A 33 4.04 -4.31 -1.81
N ALA A 34 5.24 -4.83 -1.55
CA ALA A 34 6.12 -4.35 -0.48
C ALA A 34 6.68 -2.94 -0.75
N ILE A 35 7.15 -2.66 -1.97
CA ILE A 35 7.58 -1.31 -2.40
C ILE A 35 6.43 -0.30 -2.23
N ASN A 36 5.22 -0.71 -2.61
CA ASN A 36 4.02 0.08 -2.50
C ASN A 36 3.71 0.45 -1.03
N ALA A 37 3.86 -0.51 -0.12
CA ALA A 37 3.71 -0.30 1.31
C ALA A 37 4.80 0.61 1.88
N GLY A 38 6.06 0.40 1.49
CA GLY A 38 7.18 1.27 1.87
C GLY A 38 6.96 2.72 1.41
N TYR A 39 6.44 2.92 0.20
CA TYR A 39 6.09 4.25 -0.30
C TYR A 39 4.97 4.91 0.50
N ALA A 40 3.94 4.14 0.92
CA ALA A 40 2.91 4.64 1.81
C ALA A 40 3.48 5.05 3.18
N GLN A 41 4.43 4.28 3.74
CA GLN A 41 5.12 4.62 4.98
C GLN A 41 5.92 5.91 4.83
N LEU A 42 6.70 6.02 3.75
CA LEU A 42 7.47 7.21 3.42
C LEU A 42 6.59 8.47 3.36
N GLN A 43 5.43 8.38 2.69
CA GLN A 43 4.49 9.51 2.64
C GLN A 43 3.88 9.85 4.00
N TYR A 44 3.62 8.84 4.84
CA TYR A 44 3.06 9.06 6.17
C TYR A 44 4.07 9.76 7.09
N ALA A 45 5.34 9.35 7.05
CA ALA A 45 6.43 9.95 7.83
C ALA A 45 6.79 11.39 7.40
N GLN A 46 6.25 11.88 6.28
CA GLN A 46 6.47 13.28 5.86
C GLN A 46 5.59 14.29 6.61
N SER A 47 4.52 13.85 7.28
CA SER A 47 3.62 14.76 7.98
C SER A 47 2.89 14.09 9.17
N PRO A 48 3.25 14.43 10.42
CA PRO A 48 4.36 15.33 10.79
C PRO A 48 5.71 14.76 10.33
N TYR A 49 6.69 15.63 10.09
CA TYR A 49 7.99 15.20 9.60
C TYR A 49 8.70 14.31 10.62
N ASP A 50 9.03 13.09 10.20
CA ASP A 50 9.70 12.05 10.95
C ASP A 50 10.89 11.54 10.12
N ALA A 51 12.09 12.01 10.46
CA ALA A 51 13.30 11.68 9.72
C ALA A 51 13.67 10.19 9.83
N GLU A 52 13.41 9.58 10.98
CA GLU A 52 13.72 8.17 11.22
C GLU A 52 12.76 7.29 10.41
N GLY A 53 11.46 7.58 10.46
CA GLY A 53 10.47 6.87 9.64
C GLY A 53 10.69 7.03 8.13
N ILE A 54 11.17 8.20 7.68
CA ILE A 54 11.57 8.40 6.27
C ILE A 54 12.77 7.51 5.90
N GLN A 55 13.80 7.47 6.75
CA GLN A 55 15.00 6.67 6.50
C GLN A 55 14.70 5.16 6.53
N GLU A 56 13.87 4.71 7.47
CA GLU A 56 13.44 3.31 7.55
C GLU A 56 12.66 2.91 6.29
N ALA A 57 11.68 3.73 5.88
CA ALA A 57 10.87 3.46 4.70
C ALA A 57 11.72 3.44 3.40
N ASP A 58 12.69 4.36 3.28
CA ASP A 58 13.63 4.36 2.15
C ASP A 58 14.49 3.09 2.11
N GLY A 59 15.01 2.66 3.27
CA GLY A 59 15.75 1.42 3.41
C GLY A 59 14.94 0.19 2.98
N LEU A 60 13.66 0.12 3.36
CA LEU A 60 12.74 -0.94 2.94
C LEU A 60 12.53 -0.93 1.42
N ILE A 61 12.25 0.22 0.82
CA ILE A 61 12.06 0.36 -0.63
C ILE A 61 13.32 -0.08 -1.39
N VAL A 62 14.51 0.36 -0.96
CA VAL A 62 15.78 -0.04 -1.59
C VAL A 62 16.02 -1.55 -1.46
N SER A 63 15.69 -2.15 -0.31
CA SER A 63 15.80 -3.58 -0.10
C SER A 63 14.88 -4.36 -1.06
N ASP A 64 13.63 -3.94 -1.21
CA ASP A 64 12.67 -4.62 -2.08
C ASP A 64 12.97 -4.39 -3.58
N LEU A 65 13.51 -3.24 -3.96
CA LEU A 65 14.04 -3.02 -5.32
C LEU A 65 15.23 -3.94 -5.64
N LYS A 66 16.10 -4.23 -4.65
CA LYS A 66 17.18 -5.21 -4.81
C LYS A 66 16.61 -6.61 -5.05
N LYS A 67 15.63 -7.04 -4.24
CA LYS A 67 14.93 -8.32 -4.44
C LYS A 67 14.29 -8.41 -5.82
N LEU A 68 13.66 -7.33 -6.31
CA LEU A 68 13.07 -7.30 -7.65
C LEU A 68 14.14 -7.45 -8.75
N SER A 69 15.33 -6.87 -8.54
CA SER A 69 16.48 -7.03 -9.42
C SER A 69 16.99 -8.47 -9.46
N GLU A 70 17.03 -9.14 -8.31
CA GLU A 70 17.38 -10.57 -8.20
C GLU A 70 16.36 -11.44 -8.92
N LEU A 71 15.06 -11.20 -8.72
CA LEU A 71 13.98 -11.92 -9.41
C LEU A 71 14.09 -11.75 -10.93
N LYS A 72 14.38 -10.53 -11.42
CA LYS A 72 14.64 -10.28 -12.84
C LYS A 72 15.81 -11.12 -13.35
N GLN A 73 16.89 -11.26 -12.59
CA GLN A 73 18.02 -12.11 -12.98
C GLN A 73 17.64 -13.59 -13.01
N CYS A 74 16.82 -14.07 -12.06
CA CYS A 74 16.29 -15.43 -12.06
C CYS A 74 15.48 -15.72 -13.33
N CYS A 75 14.62 -14.78 -13.75
CA CYS A 75 13.88 -14.88 -15.03
C CYS A 75 14.82 -15.06 -16.22
N LEU A 76 15.88 -14.26 -16.30
CA LEU A 76 16.82 -14.27 -17.43
C LEU A 76 17.67 -15.54 -17.47
N LYS A 77 18.09 -16.04 -16.31
CA LYS A 77 18.92 -17.25 -16.18
C LYS A 77 18.10 -18.55 -16.19
N LYS A 78 16.76 -18.48 -16.23
CA LYS A 78 15.84 -19.62 -16.07
C LYS A 78 16.14 -20.44 -14.80
N GLN A 79 16.52 -19.75 -13.73
CA GLN A 79 16.76 -20.35 -12.43
C GLN A 79 15.47 -20.25 -11.63
N TYR A 80 14.93 -21.41 -11.26
CA TYR A 80 13.64 -21.54 -10.58
C TYR A 80 13.81 -22.26 -9.24
N ASP A 81 12.87 -22.04 -8.33
CA ASP A 81 12.90 -22.69 -7.01
C ASP A 81 12.66 -24.19 -7.12
N PHE A 82 13.32 -24.97 -6.26
CA PHE A 82 13.12 -26.42 -6.16
C PHE A 82 11.77 -26.80 -5.51
N SER A 83 11.01 -25.84 -4.97
CA SER A 83 9.66 -26.01 -4.41
C SER A 83 8.77 -24.81 -4.73
N PRO A 84 8.19 -24.75 -5.95
CA PRO A 84 7.45 -23.60 -6.43
C PRO A 84 6.15 -23.34 -5.63
N GLU A 85 5.45 -24.37 -5.14
CA GLU A 85 4.18 -24.23 -4.43
C GLU A 85 4.35 -23.55 -3.07
N GLN A 86 5.37 -23.96 -2.31
CA GLN A 86 5.68 -23.32 -1.03
C GLN A 86 6.13 -21.87 -1.26
N ALA A 87 6.95 -21.64 -2.27
CA ALA A 87 7.42 -20.31 -2.64
C ALA A 87 6.27 -19.37 -3.03
N MET A 88 5.29 -19.89 -3.77
CA MET A 88 4.07 -19.18 -4.17
C MET A 88 3.23 -18.78 -2.96
N ALA A 89 2.91 -19.73 -2.07
CA ALA A 89 2.11 -19.45 -0.87
C ALA A 89 2.77 -18.42 0.06
N LEU A 90 4.11 -18.50 0.23
CA LEU A 90 4.85 -17.52 1.02
C LEU A 90 4.83 -16.12 0.38
N ALA A 91 4.92 -16.06 -0.94
CA ALA A 91 4.85 -14.79 -1.67
C ALA A 91 3.46 -14.15 -1.54
N GLU A 92 2.39 -14.92 -1.69
CA GLU A 92 1.00 -14.42 -1.49
C GLU A 92 0.77 -13.89 -0.07
N ILE A 93 1.26 -14.61 0.96
CA ILE A 93 1.19 -14.14 2.35
C ILE A 93 1.93 -12.81 2.51
N GLN A 94 3.10 -12.67 1.90
CA GLN A 94 3.90 -11.45 1.96
C GLN A 94 3.21 -10.27 1.25
N GLU A 95 2.58 -10.54 0.10
CA GLU A 95 1.77 -9.56 -0.62
C GLU A 95 0.61 -9.06 0.25
N LEU A 96 -0.18 -9.97 0.80
CA LEU A 96 -1.34 -9.62 1.64
C LEU A 96 -0.93 -8.83 2.89
N LYS A 97 0.22 -9.14 3.50
CA LYS A 97 0.80 -8.37 4.61
C LYS A 97 1.17 -6.94 4.20
N SER A 98 1.74 -6.78 3.01
CA SER A 98 2.13 -5.47 2.47
C SER A 98 0.91 -4.61 2.15
N LEU A 99 -0.12 -5.23 1.57
CA LEU A 99 -1.41 -4.59 1.31
C LEU A 99 -2.10 -4.14 2.61
N SER A 100 -2.14 -5.01 3.63
CA SER A 100 -2.66 -4.68 4.95
C SER A 100 -1.93 -3.50 5.59
N THR A 101 -0.61 -3.45 5.46
CA THR A 101 0.21 -2.32 5.94
C THR A 101 -0.18 -1.01 5.25
N THR A 102 -0.39 -1.05 3.94
CA THR A 102 -0.83 0.11 3.15
C THR A 102 -2.19 0.63 3.62
N PHE A 103 -3.17 -0.25 3.78
CA PHE A 103 -4.50 0.13 4.27
C PHE A 103 -4.47 0.67 5.70
N LYS A 104 -3.64 0.11 6.58
CA LYS A 104 -3.44 0.62 7.94
C LYS A 104 -2.97 2.07 7.94
N ILE A 105 -2.00 2.41 7.08
CA ILE A 105 -1.47 3.78 6.96
C ILE A 105 -2.54 4.72 6.40
N MET A 106 -3.27 4.28 5.38
CA MET A 106 -4.38 5.03 4.81
C MET A 106 -5.48 5.31 5.85
N GLY A 107 -5.81 4.32 6.67
CA GLY A 107 -6.76 4.47 7.78
C GLY A 107 -6.35 5.56 8.75
N LYS A 108 -5.09 5.55 9.21
CA LYS A 108 -4.54 6.62 10.08
C LYS A 108 -4.60 8.00 9.43
N LYS A 109 -4.30 8.10 8.12
CA LYS A 109 -4.39 9.34 7.35
C LYS A 109 -5.82 9.87 7.33
N LEU A 110 -6.81 9.03 7.00
CA LEU A 110 -8.22 9.40 6.95
C LEU A 110 -8.77 9.78 8.32
N GLU A 111 -8.41 9.03 9.37
CA GLU A 111 -8.77 9.35 10.75
C GLU A 111 -8.27 10.75 11.15
N SER A 112 -7.02 11.08 10.85
CA SER A 112 -6.47 12.42 11.13
C SER A 112 -7.24 13.54 10.41
N GLN A 113 -7.65 13.31 9.15
CA GLN A 113 -8.43 14.27 8.38
C GLN A 113 -9.83 14.48 8.96
N MET A 114 -10.48 13.39 9.37
CA MET A 114 -11.78 13.44 10.04
C MET A 114 -11.69 14.30 11.32
N ARG A 115 -10.70 14.04 12.18
CA ARG A 115 -10.49 14.80 13.43
C ARG A 115 -10.20 16.29 13.19
N LEU A 116 -9.47 16.62 12.13
CA LEU A 116 -9.24 18.01 11.73
C LEU A 116 -10.55 18.69 11.30
N LYS A 117 -11.39 18.00 10.52
CA LYS A 117 -12.69 18.52 10.08
C LYS A 117 -13.68 18.67 11.23
N ASP A 118 -13.69 17.75 12.18
CA ASP A 118 -14.49 17.88 13.41
C ASP A 118 -14.08 19.13 14.21
N SER A 119 -12.77 19.38 14.31
CA SER A 119 -12.23 20.56 14.99
C SER A 119 -12.60 21.85 14.26
N GLU A 120 -12.58 21.84 12.92
CA GLU A 120 -13.02 22.97 12.08
C GLU A 120 -14.52 23.25 12.27
N ILE A 121 -15.36 22.21 12.31
CA ILE A 121 -16.80 22.33 12.58
C ILE A 121 -17.04 22.95 13.95
N ILE A 122 -16.38 22.45 15.00
CA ILE A 122 -16.50 22.98 16.38
C ILE A 122 -16.06 24.46 16.42
N PHE A 123 -14.95 24.79 15.75
CA PHE A 123 -14.44 26.16 15.66
C PHE A 123 -15.44 27.10 14.97
N LEU A 124 -15.98 26.72 13.82
CA LEU A 124 -16.95 27.51 13.07
C LEU A 124 -18.26 27.70 13.85
N ARG A 125 -18.76 26.65 14.50
CA ARG A 125 -19.92 26.74 15.40
C ARG A 125 -19.68 27.72 16.55
N GLY A 126 -18.51 27.67 17.19
CA GLY A 126 -18.13 28.64 18.21
C GLY A 126 -18.10 30.09 17.70
N LYS A 127 -17.58 30.30 16.48
CA LYS A 127 -17.62 31.62 15.83
C LYS A 127 -19.02 32.12 15.49
N LEU A 128 -19.99 31.23 15.27
CA LEU A 128 -21.39 31.59 15.03
C LEU A 128 -22.13 31.95 16.33
N VAL A 129 -21.81 31.28 17.44
CA VAL A 129 -22.43 31.55 18.76
C VAL A 129 -21.94 32.85 19.39
N ASN A 130 -20.65 33.17 19.25
CA ASN A 130 -20.04 34.36 19.86
C ASN A 130 -20.57 35.74 19.40
N PRO A 131 -21.00 35.97 18.14
CA PRO A 131 -21.60 37.24 17.73
C PRO A 131 -23.07 37.38 18.17
N ILE A 132 -23.79 36.28 18.41
CA ILE A 132 -25.20 36.32 18.85
C ILE A 132 -25.31 36.75 20.32
N SER A 133 -24.28 36.52 21.14
CA SER A 133 -24.24 36.96 22.54
C SER A 133 -23.67 38.37 22.75
N LYS A 134 -23.20 39.06 21.70
CA LYS A 134 -22.58 40.40 21.80
C LYS A 134 -23.47 41.56 21.34
N THR A 135 -24.75 41.33 21.03
CA THR A 135 -25.72 42.40 20.75
C THR A 135 -26.35 43.00 22.02
N GLY A 136 -25.75 42.81 23.19
CA GLY A 136 -26.11 43.50 24.43
C GLY A 136 -24.86 43.87 25.22
N SER A 137 -24.64 45.16 25.41
CA SER A 137 -23.61 45.81 26.23
C SER A 137 -22.13 45.61 25.82
N GLY A 138 -21.47 46.74 25.55
CA GLY A 138 -20.04 46.79 25.26
C GLY A 138 -19.20 46.54 26.51
N GLU A 139 -18.14 45.78 26.36
CA GLU A 139 -16.81 46.05 26.93
C GLU A 139 -15.79 45.10 26.29
N GLU A 140 -14.67 45.69 25.85
CA GLU A 140 -13.67 45.06 25.00
C GLU A 140 -12.69 44.22 25.85
N ILE A 141 -13.07 43.01 26.25
CA ILE A 141 -12.12 42.09 26.89
C ILE A 141 -11.29 41.38 25.81
N LYS A 142 -10.09 41.92 25.57
CA LYS A 142 -9.00 41.28 24.81
C LYS A 142 -8.50 40.03 25.55
N SER A 143 -9.27 38.96 25.53
CA SER A 143 -8.82 37.64 25.98
C SER A 143 -7.93 37.04 24.89
N LYS A 144 -6.62 37.33 24.99
CA LYS A 144 -5.57 36.58 24.30
C LYS A 144 -5.50 35.17 24.90
N ARG A 145 -6.51 34.34 24.69
CA ARG A 145 -6.36 32.90 24.87
C ARG A 145 -5.56 32.38 23.69
N SER A 146 -4.34 31.98 24.00
CA SER A 146 -3.47 31.18 23.16
C SER A 146 -4.23 29.97 22.64
N VAL A 147 -4.80 30.08 21.45
CA VAL A 147 -5.13 28.91 20.63
C VAL A 147 -3.80 28.43 20.03
N SER A 148 -2.96 27.85 20.89
CA SER A 148 -1.72 27.19 20.47
C SER A 148 -1.98 25.94 19.64
N CYS A 149 -3.24 25.52 19.47
CA CYS A 149 -3.59 24.31 18.71
C CYS A 149 -3.88 24.55 17.21
N ALA A 150 -3.87 25.79 16.70
CA ALA A 150 -4.32 26.07 15.32
C ALA A 150 -3.25 26.70 14.41
N ARG A 151 -2.00 26.81 14.84
CA ARG A 151 -0.91 27.40 14.03
C ARG A 151 0.25 26.44 13.82
N ARG A 152 0.00 25.32 13.12
CA ARG A 152 0.96 24.78 12.13
C ARG A 152 0.51 23.60 11.27
N SER A 153 -0.73 23.12 11.38
CA SER A 153 -1.24 22.21 10.36
C SER A 153 -1.68 23.05 9.17
N ARG A 154 -0.78 23.37 8.24
CA ARG A 154 -1.23 23.72 6.88
C ARG A 154 -2.25 22.63 6.50
N PRO A 155 -3.40 22.97 5.87
CA PRO A 155 -4.15 21.94 5.18
C PRO A 155 -3.12 21.21 4.34
N LEU A 156 -2.97 19.89 4.51
CA LEU A 156 -2.18 19.09 3.59
C LEU A 156 -2.62 19.57 2.22
N ARG A 157 -1.76 20.33 1.50
CA ARG A 157 -2.01 20.67 0.12
C ARG A 157 -2.03 19.29 -0.51
N LEU A 158 -3.24 18.77 -0.69
CA LEU A 158 -3.50 17.56 -1.41
C LEU A 158 -3.01 17.88 -2.81
N LYS A 159 -1.74 17.54 -3.07
CA LYS A 159 -1.42 17.02 -4.38
C LYS A 159 -2.45 15.92 -4.64
N PRO A 160 -3.02 15.84 -5.86
CA PRO A 160 -3.95 14.77 -6.20
C PRO A 160 -3.37 13.46 -5.66
N ASP A 161 -4.16 12.76 -4.84
CA ASP A 161 -3.70 11.59 -4.09
C ASP A 161 -3.08 10.63 -5.11
N PRO A 162 -1.75 10.43 -5.13
CA PRO A 162 -1.12 9.54 -6.12
C PRO A 162 -1.70 8.13 -6.02
N PHE A 163 -2.25 7.81 -4.84
CA PHE A 163 -2.90 6.56 -4.52
C PHE A 163 -4.33 6.40 -5.05
N ARG A 164 -5.05 7.46 -5.45
CA ARG A 164 -6.40 7.31 -6.02
C ARG A 164 -6.38 6.54 -7.34
N HIS A 165 -5.29 6.67 -8.08
CA HIS A 165 -5.04 5.87 -9.27
C HIS A 165 -4.46 4.50 -8.90
N PHE A 166 -3.56 4.44 -7.94
CA PHE A 166 -2.88 3.21 -7.57
C PHE A 166 -3.75 2.13 -6.91
N SER A 167 -4.64 2.50 -5.98
CA SER A 167 -5.58 1.53 -5.39
C SER A 167 -6.57 1.04 -6.44
N SER A 168 -7.01 1.92 -7.33
CA SER A 168 -7.88 1.57 -8.45
C SER A 168 -7.17 0.65 -9.44
N THR A 169 -5.91 0.92 -9.80
CA THR A 169 -5.13 0.08 -10.73
C THR A 169 -4.72 -1.23 -10.10
N ASN A 170 -4.31 -1.27 -8.83
CA ASN A 170 -3.94 -2.52 -8.17
C ASN A 170 -5.16 -3.41 -7.93
N CYS A 171 -6.30 -2.86 -7.49
CA CYS A 171 -7.55 -3.64 -7.41
C CYS A 171 -8.01 -4.15 -8.79
N GLU A 172 -7.84 -3.36 -9.85
CA GLU A 172 -8.24 -3.76 -11.20
C GLU A 172 -7.27 -4.78 -11.82
N VAL A 173 -5.98 -4.69 -11.55
CA VAL A 173 -4.96 -5.66 -11.98
C VAL A 173 -5.07 -6.95 -11.16
N ASP A 174 -5.22 -6.87 -9.84
CA ASP A 174 -5.49 -8.03 -8.96
C ASP A 174 -6.80 -8.71 -9.32
N SER A 175 -7.87 -7.95 -9.58
CA SER A 175 -9.15 -8.53 -9.99
C SER A 175 -9.04 -9.21 -11.35
N LYS A 176 -8.32 -8.62 -12.32
CA LYS A 176 -8.12 -9.23 -13.65
C LYS A 176 -7.22 -10.46 -13.58
N PHE A 177 -6.20 -10.46 -12.73
CA PHE A 177 -5.27 -11.58 -12.58
C PHE A 177 -5.89 -12.73 -11.79
N ARG A 178 -6.59 -12.45 -10.69
CA ARG A 178 -7.35 -13.44 -9.91
C ARG A 178 -8.47 -14.06 -10.75
N GLN A 179 -9.20 -13.25 -11.53
CA GLN A 179 -10.19 -13.75 -12.48
C GLN A 179 -9.57 -14.54 -13.65
N ALA A 180 -8.30 -14.31 -14.01
CA ALA A 180 -7.57 -15.10 -15.00
C ALA A 180 -6.94 -16.39 -14.43
N HIS A 181 -6.74 -16.44 -13.11
CA HIS A 181 -6.37 -17.64 -12.36
C HIS A 181 -7.60 -18.53 -12.16
N ASP A 182 -8.72 -17.97 -11.71
CA ASP A 182 -9.99 -18.69 -11.50
C ASP A 182 -10.52 -19.29 -12.82
N ARG A 183 -10.51 -18.52 -13.92
CA ARG A 183 -10.88 -19.03 -15.26
C ARG A 183 -9.99 -20.16 -15.77
N ARG A 184 -8.78 -20.33 -15.24
CA ARG A 184 -7.85 -21.41 -15.62
C ARG A 184 -8.12 -22.70 -14.85
N ASN A 185 -8.77 -22.62 -13.69
CA ASN A 185 -9.13 -23.76 -12.86
C ASN A 185 -10.54 -24.31 -13.17
N GLU A 186 -11.33 -23.62 -13.99
CA GLU A 186 -12.67 -24.07 -14.43
C GLU A 186 -12.67 -24.87 -15.76
N VAL A 187 -11.51 -25.01 -16.42
CA VAL A 187 -11.37 -25.75 -17.70
C VAL A 187 -10.65 -27.10 -17.53
N GLY A 188 -10.54 -27.58 -16.29
CA GLY A 188 -10.02 -28.91 -15.94
C GLY A 188 -11.13 -29.91 -15.67
#